data_AF-A0A8S3PVQ9-F1
#
_entry.id   AF-A0A8S3PVQ9-F1
#
_cell.length_a   1.000
_cell.length_b   1.000
_cell.length_c   1.000
_cell.angle_alpha   90.00
_cell.angle_beta   90.00
_cell.angle_gamma   90.00
#
_symmetry.space_group_name_H-M   'P 1'
#
loop_
_entity.id
_entity.type
_entity.pdbx_description
1 polymer ?
#
loop_
_entity_poly.entity_id
_entity_poly.type
_entity_poly.pdbx_seq_one_letter_code
_entity_poly.pdbx_strand_id
1 'polypeptide(L)'
;MKVFAVLIFIVPTIDAVLHSCQDVYYSNPQSKTGLYRIYNKQQQVYDVWCEFHSNYGYAFVSNQSHVDINIDDLYTDKTRAIVRHITTSGVQKEIEVAQLNRYHTTPLSFQYNKHDGYAEPLNHGKLGPYIYLGFLPVSTAGHRNVQGYRAGGADYTFTNCDSNPNSYLTLFFNRNNSDPVGYFQKCCPSALITAWTTHSQPLQKSRYMDSPFYFLFEMHMGGCGGYEISLHQDLRGVVGAAIGFRFDIKDPCATNPCQHGGTCYPDGRSYTCECPVGISGVLCETG
;
A
#
# COMPACT_ATOMS: atom_id res chain seq x y z
N MET A 1 11.46 61.64 -8.06
CA MET A 1 10.54 60.52 -7.75
C MET A 1 11.38 59.28 -7.48
N LYS A 2 11.47 58.84 -6.23
CA LYS A 2 12.14 57.58 -5.87
C LYS A 2 11.10 56.46 -5.96
N VAL A 3 11.34 55.50 -6.85
CA VAL A 3 10.56 54.27 -6.94
C VAL A 3 10.91 53.42 -5.72
N PHE A 4 9.93 53.21 -4.83
CA PHE A 4 10.05 52.22 -3.76
C PHE A 4 9.83 50.83 -4.37
N ALA A 5 10.88 50.03 -4.43
CA ALA A 5 10.76 48.60 -4.67
C ALA A 5 10.08 47.98 -3.44
N VAL A 6 8.84 47.53 -3.61
CA VAL A 6 8.18 46.68 -2.62
C VAL A 6 8.84 45.30 -2.72
N LEU A 7 9.76 45.01 -1.81
CA LEU A 7 10.16 43.62 -1.56
C LEU A 7 8.94 42.91 -0.95
N ILE A 8 8.26 42.12 -1.78
CA ILE A 8 7.33 41.11 -1.30
C ILE A 8 8.18 40.05 -0.59
N PHE A 9 8.24 40.12 0.73
CA PHE A 9 8.68 38.99 1.53
C PHE A 9 7.65 37.89 1.34
N ILE A 10 8.00 36.87 0.55
CA ILE A 10 7.31 35.58 0.56
C ILE A 10 7.56 35.02 1.97
N VAL A 11 6.57 35.18 2.84
CA VAL A 11 6.50 34.43 4.09
C VAL A 11 6.57 32.95 3.68
N PRO A 12 7.49 32.14 4.21
CA PRO A 12 7.47 30.71 3.94
C PRO A 12 6.11 30.23 4.45
N THR A 13 5.28 29.79 3.51
CA THR A 13 4.03 29.10 3.78
C THR A 13 4.31 28.02 4.81
N ILE A 14 3.46 27.91 5.83
CA ILE A 14 3.43 26.79 6.79
C ILE A 14 3.78 25.52 6.02
N ASP A 15 4.87 24.83 6.40
CA ASP A 15 5.26 23.56 5.76
C ASP A 15 4.00 22.68 5.69
N ALA A 16 3.52 22.41 4.47
CA ALA A 16 2.29 21.66 4.30
C ALA A 16 2.46 20.28 4.94
N VAL A 17 1.56 19.93 5.86
CA VAL A 17 1.58 18.64 6.53
C VAL A 17 1.18 17.56 5.51
N LEU A 18 2.13 16.74 5.11
CA LEU A 18 1.91 15.65 4.15
C LEU A 18 1.46 14.39 4.89
N HIS A 19 0.35 13.79 4.48
CA HIS A 19 -0.22 12.60 5.12
C HIS A 19 -0.06 11.33 4.27
N SER A 20 0.46 11.45 3.04
CA SER A 20 0.56 10.35 2.10
C SER A 20 1.63 10.61 1.04
N CYS A 21 2.08 9.55 0.37
CA CYS A 21 2.90 9.68 -0.84
C CYS A 21 2.17 10.45 -1.95
N GLN A 22 0.84 10.38 -1.99
CA GLN A 22 0.04 11.17 -2.91
C GLN A 22 0.17 12.68 -2.62
N ASP A 23 0.19 13.09 -1.35
CA ASP A 23 0.43 14.50 -0.98
C ASP A 23 1.84 14.95 -1.33
N VAL A 24 2.84 14.07 -1.14
CA VAL A 24 4.22 14.32 -1.60
C VAL A 24 4.22 14.63 -3.10
N TYR A 25 3.55 13.81 -3.91
CA TYR A 25 3.46 14.06 -5.36
C TYR A 25 2.77 15.39 -5.67
N TYR A 26 1.62 15.67 -5.07
CA TYR A 26 0.84 16.87 -5.36
C TYR A 26 1.50 18.16 -4.85
N SER A 27 2.31 18.08 -3.80
CA SER A 27 3.13 19.20 -3.32
C SER A 27 4.29 19.52 -4.27
N ASN A 28 4.84 18.50 -4.93
CA ASN A 28 5.92 18.63 -5.91
C ASN A 28 5.90 17.45 -6.90
N PRO A 29 5.33 17.62 -8.11
CA PRO A 29 5.26 16.57 -9.12
C PRO A 29 6.62 16.10 -9.66
N GLN A 30 7.72 16.78 -9.32
CA GLN A 30 9.09 16.36 -9.66
C GLN A 30 9.73 15.44 -8.61
N SER A 31 9.02 15.17 -7.51
CA SER A 31 9.45 14.26 -6.44
C SER A 31 9.93 12.92 -6.99
N LYS A 32 11.07 12.45 -6.48
CA LYS A 32 11.70 11.20 -6.93
C LYS A 32 11.27 10.03 -6.05
N THR A 33 11.28 8.82 -6.60
CA THR A 33 11.10 7.62 -5.79
C THR A 33 12.16 7.56 -4.68
N GLY A 34 11.74 7.28 -3.43
CA GLY A 34 12.65 7.24 -2.29
C GLY A 34 11.95 7.35 -0.94
N LEU A 35 12.76 7.62 0.10
CA LEU A 35 12.32 7.80 1.48
C LEU A 35 11.73 9.21 1.70
N TYR A 36 10.57 9.26 2.35
CA TYR A 36 9.89 10.47 2.77
C TYR A 36 9.38 10.35 4.20
N ARG A 37 9.11 11.51 4.81
CA ARG A 37 8.45 11.63 6.11
C ARG A 37 7.06 12.20 5.93
N ILE A 38 6.07 11.53 6.49
CA ILE A 38 4.67 11.95 6.49
C ILE A 38 4.11 11.89 7.91
N TYR A 39 2.94 12.47 8.12
CA TYR A 39 2.32 12.61 9.43
C TYR A 39 1.07 11.76 9.55
N ASN A 40 0.85 11.15 10.71
CA ASN A 40 -0.43 10.50 11.02
C ASN A 40 -1.49 11.53 11.46
N LYS A 41 -2.69 11.07 11.84
CA LYS A 41 -3.79 11.96 12.27
C LYS A 41 -3.47 12.72 13.57
N GLN A 42 -2.55 12.22 14.39
CA GLN A 42 -2.08 12.84 15.63
C GLN A 42 -0.85 13.74 15.41
N GLN A 43 -0.52 14.08 14.15
CA GLN A 43 0.64 14.91 13.81
C GLN A 43 1.98 14.30 14.23
N GLN A 44 2.05 12.98 14.31
CA GLN A 44 3.29 12.25 14.58
C GLN A 44 3.91 11.80 13.26
N VAL A 45 5.21 12.01 13.13
CA VAL A 45 5.95 11.69 11.91
C VAL A 45 6.30 10.21 11.83
N TYR A 46 6.24 9.65 10.63
CA TYR A 46 6.76 8.32 10.32
C TYR A 46 7.33 8.25 8.91
N ASP A 47 8.19 7.26 8.71
CA ASP A 47 8.91 7.04 7.46
C ASP A 47 8.08 6.18 6.50
N VAL A 48 7.99 6.65 5.26
CA VAL A 48 7.41 5.92 4.14
C VAL A 48 8.36 5.93 2.95
N TRP A 49 8.38 4.83 2.22
CA TRP A 49 9.01 4.79 0.90
C TRP A 49 7.93 5.03 -0.15
N CYS A 50 8.10 6.09 -0.93
CA CYS A 50 7.19 6.46 -2.00
C CYS A 50 7.82 6.10 -3.34
N GLU A 51 7.09 5.32 -4.14
CA GLU A 51 7.45 5.03 -5.52
C GLU A 51 6.50 5.75 -6.46
N PHE A 52 7.05 6.59 -7.34
CA PHE A 52 6.27 7.38 -8.28
C PHE A 52 6.41 6.84 -9.70
N HIS A 53 5.26 6.61 -10.34
CA HIS A 53 5.11 6.32 -11.75
C HIS A 53 4.34 7.46 -12.43
N SER A 54 4.06 7.33 -13.73
CA SER A 54 3.44 8.39 -14.54
C SER A 54 2.06 8.85 -14.03
N ASN A 55 1.24 7.91 -13.55
CA ASN A 55 -0.15 8.17 -13.14
C ASN A 55 -0.57 7.36 -11.90
N TYR A 56 0.39 6.80 -11.18
CA TYR A 56 0.16 6.08 -9.92
C TYR A 56 1.46 5.98 -9.13
N GLY A 57 1.37 5.44 -7.93
CA GLY A 57 2.52 5.11 -7.12
C GLY A 57 2.23 4.00 -6.12
N TYR A 58 3.26 3.64 -5.36
CA TYR A 58 3.17 2.72 -4.24
C TYR A 58 3.78 3.35 -2.98
N ALA A 59 3.09 3.22 -1.86
CA ALA A 59 3.58 3.60 -0.54
C ALA A 59 3.96 2.33 0.24
N PHE A 60 5.13 2.32 0.86
CA PHE A 60 5.56 1.26 1.78
C PHE A 60 5.86 1.87 3.14
N VAL A 61 5.37 1.24 4.21
CA VAL A 61 5.53 1.73 5.58
C VAL A 61 6.78 1.11 6.20
N SER A 62 7.52 1.88 6.99
CA SER A 62 8.65 1.36 7.78
C SER A 62 8.17 0.61 9.03
N ASN A 63 8.77 -0.54 9.33
CA ASN A 63 8.55 -1.34 10.54
C ASN A 63 9.08 -0.66 11.81
N GLN A 64 9.89 0.40 11.67
CA GLN A 64 10.38 1.22 12.77
C GLN A 64 9.38 2.31 13.18
N SER A 65 8.20 2.36 12.56
CA SER A 65 7.19 3.36 12.92
C SER A 65 6.59 3.05 14.31
N HIS A 66 6.91 3.92 15.27
CA HIS A 66 6.40 3.86 16.64
C HIS A 66 5.09 4.64 16.85
N VAL A 67 4.37 4.92 15.76
CA VAL A 67 3.12 5.69 15.74
C VAL A 67 1.99 4.83 15.18
N ASP A 68 0.75 5.25 15.42
CA ASP A 68 -0.41 4.66 14.76
C ASP A 68 -0.45 5.12 13.30
N ILE A 69 -0.52 4.15 12.38
CA ILE A 69 -0.49 4.40 10.94
C ILE A 69 -1.92 4.51 10.43
N ASN A 70 -2.24 5.64 9.81
CA ASN A 70 -3.51 5.78 9.11
C ASN A 70 -3.39 5.19 7.70
N ILE A 71 -3.56 3.87 7.59
CA ILE A 71 -3.38 3.13 6.33
C ILE A 71 -4.30 3.62 5.20
N ASP A 72 -5.46 4.19 5.53
CA ASP A 72 -6.44 4.70 4.56
C ASP A 72 -5.95 5.92 3.77
N ASP A 73 -4.93 6.63 4.25
CA ASP A 73 -4.30 7.71 3.49
C ASP A 73 -3.27 7.18 2.46
N LEU A 74 -2.88 5.89 2.54
CA LEU A 74 -1.75 5.34 1.77
C LEU A 74 -2.14 4.73 0.42
N TYR A 75 -3.43 4.52 0.17
CA TYR A 75 -3.92 3.92 -1.07
C TYR A 75 -5.14 4.67 -1.61
N THR A 76 -5.38 4.53 -2.91
CA THR A 76 -6.67 4.85 -3.54
C THR A 76 -7.20 3.71 -4.39
N ASP A 77 -6.37 2.70 -4.69
CA ASP A 77 -6.73 1.51 -5.45
C ASP A 77 -6.67 0.29 -4.51
N LYS A 78 -7.81 -0.37 -4.32
CA LYS A 78 -7.95 -1.61 -3.55
C LYS A 78 -8.03 -2.87 -4.41
N THR A 79 -7.94 -2.74 -5.73
CA THR A 79 -8.05 -3.90 -6.64
C THR A 79 -6.79 -4.76 -6.62
N ARG A 80 -5.65 -4.16 -6.25
CA ARG A 80 -4.33 -4.79 -6.27
C ARG A 80 -3.37 -4.14 -5.28
N ALA A 81 -2.30 -4.85 -4.95
CA ALA A 81 -1.16 -4.35 -4.21
C ALA A 81 0.13 -4.93 -4.80
N ILE A 82 1.28 -4.38 -4.42
CA ILE A 82 2.55 -5.09 -4.60
C ILE A 82 2.90 -5.78 -3.28
N VAL A 83 3.35 -7.03 -3.37
CA VAL A 83 4.08 -7.67 -2.26
C VAL A 83 5.53 -7.80 -2.67
N ARG A 84 6.42 -7.23 -1.86
CA ARG A 84 7.86 -7.30 -2.03
C ARG A 84 8.46 -8.16 -0.94
N HIS A 85 9.47 -8.96 -1.26
CA HIS A 85 10.27 -9.65 -0.25
C HIS A 85 11.76 -9.45 -0.46
N ILE A 86 12.50 -9.73 0.60
CA ILE A 86 13.96 -9.74 0.62
C ILE A 86 14.47 -11.14 0.99
N THR A 87 15.50 -11.59 0.29
CA THR A 87 16.16 -12.88 0.55
C THR A 87 17.29 -12.74 1.57
N THR A 88 17.80 -13.86 2.08
CA THR A 88 19.01 -13.94 2.92
C THR A 88 20.24 -13.34 2.24
N SER A 89 20.29 -13.38 0.90
CA SER A 89 21.36 -12.74 0.10
C SER A 89 21.15 -11.25 -0.16
N GLY A 90 20.06 -10.66 0.36
CA GLY A 90 19.71 -9.25 0.15
C GLY A 90 19.08 -8.95 -1.22
N VAL A 91 18.75 -9.97 -2.02
CA VAL A 91 18.03 -9.78 -3.28
C VAL A 91 16.58 -9.43 -2.97
N GLN A 92 16.08 -8.36 -3.59
CA GLN A 92 14.70 -7.93 -3.42
C GLN A 92 13.90 -8.29 -4.67
N LYS A 93 12.72 -8.86 -4.46
CA LYS A 93 11.81 -9.23 -5.55
C LYS A 93 10.39 -8.78 -5.22
N GLU A 94 9.61 -8.52 -6.25
CA GLU A 94 8.23 -8.10 -6.09
C GLU A 94 7.28 -8.80 -7.04
N ILE A 95 6.01 -8.79 -6.66
CA ILE A 95 4.91 -9.30 -7.46
C ILE A 95 3.64 -8.51 -7.16
N GLU A 96 2.83 -8.27 -8.19
CA GLU A 96 1.48 -7.76 -7.98
C GLU A 96 0.60 -8.88 -7.41
N VAL A 97 -0.16 -8.58 -6.37
CA VAL A 97 -1.20 -9.45 -5.84
C VAL A 97 -2.57 -8.79 -5.99
N ALA A 98 -3.58 -9.60 -6.26
CA ALA A 98 -4.95 -9.16 -6.43
C ALA A 98 -5.93 -10.26 -6.00
N GLN A 99 -7.22 -9.95 -6.02
CA GLN A 99 -8.23 -11.01 -5.97
C GLN A 99 -8.08 -11.98 -7.13
N LEU A 100 -8.57 -13.21 -6.92
CA LEU A 100 -8.91 -14.09 -8.02
C LEU A 100 -9.88 -13.40 -8.98
N ASN A 101 -9.80 -13.76 -10.27
CA ASN A 101 -10.70 -13.19 -11.27
C ASN A 101 -12.18 -13.44 -10.94
N ARG A 102 -12.51 -14.58 -10.31
CA ARG A 102 -13.89 -14.87 -9.88
C ARG A 102 -14.40 -13.96 -8.76
N TYR A 103 -13.51 -13.26 -8.06
CA TYR A 103 -13.81 -12.34 -6.96
C TYR A 103 -13.37 -10.90 -7.28
N HIS A 104 -13.13 -10.55 -8.54
CA HIS A 104 -12.58 -9.25 -8.95
C HIS A 104 -13.39 -8.02 -8.49
N THR A 105 -14.69 -8.19 -8.19
CA THR A 105 -15.55 -7.13 -7.65
C THR A 105 -15.39 -6.92 -6.14
N THR A 106 -14.71 -7.82 -5.44
CA THR A 106 -14.41 -7.70 -4.01
C THR A 106 -13.06 -7.00 -3.86
N PRO A 107 -12.96 -5.82 -3.25
CA PRO A 107 -11.66 -5.19 -3.06
C PRO A 107 -10.78 -6.01 -2.10
N LEU A 108 -9.46 -5.86 -2.22
CA LEU A 108 -8.53 -6.22 -1.14
C LEU A 108 -8.84 -5.37 0.09
N SER A 109 -8.62 -5.94 1.28
CA SER A 109 -8.78 -5.23 2.54
C SER A 109 -7.43 -4.92 3.15
N PHE A 110 -7.09 -3.64 3.19
CA PHE A 110 -5.94 -3.13 3.94
C PHE A 110 -6.40 -2.63 5.30
N GLN A 111 -5.79 -3.12 6.38
CA GLN A 111 -6.12 -2.66 7.74
C GLN A 111 -4.84 -2.52 8.58
N TYR A 112 -4.87 -1.62 9.56
CA TYR A 112 -3.79 -1.44 10.53
C TYR A 112 -4.24 -1.87 11.92
N ASN A 113 -3.53 -2.83 12.50
CA ASN A 113 -3.72 -3.38 13.84
C ASN A 113 -5.16 -3.82 14.16
N LYS A 114 -5.88 -4.30 13.15
CA LYS A 114 -7.25 -4.82 13.24
C LYS A 114 -7.55 -5.77 12.08
N HIS A 115 -8.66 -6.49 12.17
CA HIS A 115 -9.09 -7.52 11.21
C HIS A 115 -10.61 -7.52 11.01
N ASP A 116 -11.22 -6.34 10.90
CA ASP A 116 -12.67 -6.13 10.81
C ASP A 116 -13.27 -6.91 9.62
N GLY A 117 -14.12 -7.91 9.90
CA GLY A 117 -14.75 -8.75 8.88
C GLY A 117 -13.87 -9.87 8.31
N TYR A 118 -12.66 -10.05 8.85
CA TYR A 118 -11.70 -11.08 8.45
C TYR A 118 -11.25 -11.92 9.66
N ALA A 119 -10.59 -13.04 9.39
CA ALA A 119 -10.08 -13.93 10.44
C ALA A 119 -8.88 -13.30 11.17
N GLU A 120 -8.78 -13.57 12.47
CA GLU A 120 -7.71 -13.07 13.34
C GLU A 120 -6.35 -13.74 13.00
N PRO A 121 -5.26 -12.97 12.83
CA PRO A 121 -3.93 -13.54 12.63
C PRO A 121 -3.45 -14.30 13.85
N LEU A 122 -2.74 -15.42 13.68
CA LEU A 122 -2.23 -16.23 14.79
C LEU A 122 -1.28 -15.43 15.69
N ASN A 123 -0.42 -14.61 15.09
CA ASN A 123 0.63 -13.89 15.81
C ASN A 123 0.24 -12.46 16.25
N HIS A 124 -1.04 -12.06 16.08
CA HIS A 124 -1.50 -10.69 16.35
C HIS A 124 -1.12 -10.16 17.75
N GLY A 125 -1.33 -10.96 18.81
CA GLY A 125 -1.06 -10.54 20.20
C GLY A 125 0.42 -10.52 20.59
N LYS A 126 1.29 -11.26 19.89
CA LYS A 126 2.73 -11.36 20.21
C LYS A 126 3.57 -10.41 19.36
N LEU A 127 3.26 -10.33 18.07
CA LEU A 127 4.06 -9.59 17.08
C LEU A 127 3.42 -8.26 16.67
N GLY A 128 2.24 -7.93 17.19
CA GLY A 128 1.55 -6.67 16.92
C GLY A 128 2.37 -5.42 17.27
N PRO A 129 2.02 -4.24 16.74
CA PRO A 129 0.99 -3.99 15.72
C PRO A 129 1.27 -4.67 14.38
N TYR A 130 0.30 -4.68 13.47
CA TYR A 130 0.43 -5.35 12.17
C TYR A 130 -0.31 -4.63 11.05
N ILE A 131 0.10 -4.88 9.81
CA ILE A 131 -0.64 -4.53 8.61
C ILE A 131 -1.33 -5.80 8.10
N TYR A 132 -2.64 -5.72 7.87
CA TYR A 132 -3.47 -6.81 7.40
C TYR A 132 -3.82 -6.61 5.93
N LEU A 133 -3.47 -7.57 5.07
CA LEU A 133 -3.96 -7.70 3.70
C LEU A 133 -4.92 -8.89 3.61
N GLY A 134 -6.21 -8.59 3.59
CA GLY A 134 -7.28 -9.57 3.41
C GLY A 134 -7.64 -9.75 1.95
N PHE A 135 -7.76 -11.01 1.52
CA PHE A 135 -8.32 -11.36 0.21
C PHE A 135 -9.83 -11.55 0.37
N LEU A 136 -10.33 -12.60 1.02
CA LEU A 136 -11.78 -12.82 1.16
C LEU A 136 -12.30 -12.56 2.58
N PRO A 137 -13.44 -11.85 2.75
CA PRO A 137 -14.05 -11.68 4.07
C PRO A 137 -14.57 -13.02 4.62
N VAL A 138 -14.71 -13.13 5.94
CA VAL A 138 -15.14 -14.40 6.59
C VAL A 138 -16.48 -14.92 6.09
N SER A 139 -17.37 -14.03 5.64
CA SER A 139 -18.66 -14.36 5.02
C SER A 139 -18.54 -15.17 3.73
N THR A 140 -17.38 -15.12 3.08
CA THR A 140 -17.10 -15.88 1.85
C THR A 140 -16.07 -16.97 2.12
N ALA A 141 -15.02 -16.64 2.87
CA ALA A 141 -13.91 -17.53 3.17
C ALA A 141 -14.33 -18.71 4.06
N GLY A 142 -15.34 -18.55 4.92
CA GLY A 142 -15.86 -19.61 5.80
C GLY A 142 -16.67 -20.72 5.10
N HIS A 143 -16.75 -20.71 3.77
CA HIS A 143 -17.50 -21.70 3.00
C HIS A 143 -16.59 -22.63 2.20
N ARG A 144 -17.04 -23.88 1.99
CA ARG A 144 -16.37 -24.86 1.13
C ARG A 144 -16.52 -24.54 -0.35
N ASN A 145 -15.69 -23.61 -0.84
CA ASN A 145 -15.66 -23.16 -2.22
C ASN A 145 -14.21 -23.00 -2.69
N VAL A 146 -14.03 -22.67 -3.98
CA VAL A 146 -12.70 -22.38 -4.53
C VAL A 146 -12.29 -20.96 -4.16
N GLN A 147 -11.14 -20.85 -3.51
CA GLN A 147 -10.55 -19.63 -2.96
C GLN A 147 -9.08 -19.54 -3.37
N GLY A 148 -8.41 -18.47 -2.93
CA GLY A 148 -7.01 -18.20 -3.24
C GLY A 148 -6.82 -16.74 -3.59
N TYR A 149 -5.78 -16.46 -4.35
CA TYR A 149 -5.42 -15.10 -4.74
C TYR A 149 -4.70 -15.10 -6.09
N ARG A 150 -4.63 -13.93 -6.72
CA ARG A 150 -3.92 -13.74 -7.97
C ARG A 150 -2.53 -13.18 -7.67
N ALA A 151 -1.51 -13.71 -8.34
CA ALA A 151 -0.13 -13.23 -8.22
C ALA A 151 0.49 -13.13 -9.62
N GLY A 152 1.05 -11.98 -9.97
CA GLY A 152 1.73 -11.78 -11.26
C GLY A 152 0.83 -12.04 -12.48
N GLY A 153 -0.47 -11.81 -12.36
CA GLY A 153 -1.43 -12.07 -13.42
C GLY A 153 -1.86 -13.53 -13.58
N ALA A 154 -1.55 -14.41 -12.63
CA ALA A 154 -2.04 -15.80 -12.62
C ALA A 154 -2.88 -16.07 -11.36
N ASP A 155 -3.95 -16.85 -11.52
CA ASP A 155 -4.83 -17.26 -10.42
C ASP A 155 -4.24 -18.50 -9.74
N TYR A 156 -3.96 -18.40 -8.44
CA TYR A 156 -3.55 -19.52 -7.62
C TYR A 156 -4.71 -19.89 -6.72
N THR A 157 -5.27 -21.08 -6.95
CA THR A 157 -6.52 -21.51 -6.30
C THR A 157 -6.36 -22.78 -5.47
N PHE A 158 -7.23 -22.92 -4.48
CA PHE A 158 -7.46 -24.14 -3.71
C PHE A 158 -8.95 -24.29 -3.43
N THR A 159 -9.38 -25.49 -3.06
CA THR A 159 -10.74 -25.72 -2.53
C THR A 159 -10.67 -25.73 -1.01
N ASN A 160 -11.39 -24.83 -0.36
CA ASN A 160 -11.50 -24.84 1.09
C ASN A 160 -12.23 -26.11 1.55
N CYS A 161 -11.49 -27.00 2.19
CA CYS A 161 -11.93 -28.36 2.49
C CYS A 161 -12.65 -28.47 3.85
N ASP A 162 -12.50 -27.49 4.73
CA ASP A 162 -12.95 -27.55 6.12
C ASP A 162 -13.74 -26.31 6.60
N SER A 163 -14.02 -25.35 5.70
CA SER A 163 -14.71 -24.09 6.04
C SER A 163 -13.91 -23.15 6.95
N ASN A 164 -12.61 -23.35 7.10
CA ASN A 164 -11.77 -22.40 7.84
C ASN A 164 -11.75 -21.03 7.11
N PRO A 165 -12.02 -19.90 7.80
CA PRO A 165 -12.26 -18.61 7.16
C PRO A 165 -10.99 -17.82 6.83
N ASN A 166 -9.79 -18.39 6.96
CA ASN A 166 -8.54 -17.67 6.74
C ASN A 166 -8.34 -17.32 5.26
N SER A 167 -8.04 -16.06 4.97
CA SER A 167 -7.75 -15.60 3.61
C SER A 167 -6.96 -14.29 3.66
N TYR A 168 -5.70 -14.37 4.10
CA TYR A 168 -4.91 -13.17 4.36
C TYR A 168 -3.39 -13.36 4.27
N LEU A 169 -2.70 -12.23 4.17
CA LEU A 169 -1.27 -12.03 4.42
C LEU A 169 -1.14 -10.87 5.43
N THR A 170 -0.39 -11.05 6.52
CA THR A 170 -0.15 -9.99 7.50
C THR A 170 1.33 -9.74 7.72
N LEU A 171 1.69 -8.47 7.90
CA LEU A 171 3.04 -8.00 8.20
C LEU A 171 3.10 -7.45 9.63
N PHE A 172 4.04 -7.91 10.44
CA PHE A 172 4.13 -7.60 11.85
C PHE A 172 5.26 -6.62 12.16
N PHE A 173 4.96 -5.57 12.91
CA PHE A 173 5.96 -4.60 13.37
C PHE A 173 6.93 -5.21 14.39
N ASN A 174 6.47 -6.23 15.14
CA ASN A 174 7.28 -7.00 16.09
C ASN A 174 8.15 -6.13 17.02
N ARG A 175 7.55 -5.11 17.65
CA ARG A 175 8.27 -4.11 18.46
C ARG A 175 9.08 -4.72 19.61
N ASN A 176 8.69 -5.90 20.06
CA ASN A 176 9.32 -6.62 21.17
C ASN A 176 10.37 -7.66 20.70
N ASN A 177 10.71 -7.70 19.41
CA ASN A 177 11.66 -8.66 18.82
C ASN A 177 11.38 -10.11 19.22
N SER A 178 10.10 -10.49 19.16
CA SER A 178 9.63 -11.82 19.50
C SER A 178 9.69 -12.78 18.31
N ASP A 179 9.93 -14.06 18.58
CA ASP A 179 9.88 -15.08 17.53
C ASP A 179 8.43 -15.41 17.12
N PRO A 180 8.17 -15.64 15.83
CA PRO A 180 6.87 -16.10 15.36
C PRO A 180 6.52 -17.50 15.86
N VAL A 181 5.23 -17.73 16.09
CA VAL A 181 4.67 -19.06 16.40
C VAL A 181 3.86 -19.53 15.19
N GLY A 182 3.94 -20.80 14.85
CA GLY A 182 3.30 -21.36 13.67
C GLY A 182 2.84 -22.81 13.85
N TYR A 183 2.12 -23.31 12.87
CA TYR A 183 1.58 -24.68 12.86
C TYR A 183 2.60 -25.70 12.34
N PHE A 184 3.87 -25.61 12.79
CA PHE A 184 5.03 -26.33 12.25
C PHE A 184 4.87 -27.86 12.16
N GLN A 185 4.01 -28.46 13.00
CA GLN A 185 3.77 -29.91 13.01
C GLN A 185 2.65 -30.39 12.06
N LYS A 186 1.90 -29.48 11.43
CA LYS A 186 0.74 -29.78 10.55
C LYS A 186 0.77 -29.06 9.20
N CYS A 187 1.88 -28.40 8.90
CA CYS A 187 2.00 -27.43 7.81
C CYS A 187 2.96 -27.92 6.73
N CYS A 188 2.62 -27.67 5.47
CA CYS A 188 3.62 -27.42 4.44
C CYS A 188 3.16 -26.23 3.57
N PRO A 189 4.08 -25.36 3.13
CA PRO A 189 3.78 -24.39 2.09
C PRO A 189 3.31 -25.10 0.82
N SER A 190 2.10 -24.77 0.36
CA SER A 190 1.59 -25.22 -0.92
C SER A 190 2.14 -24.35 -2.05
N ALA A 191 2.09 -24.83 -3.29
CA ALA A 191 2.44 -24.02 -4.46
C ALA A 191 1.61 -22.72 -4.53
N LEU A 192 0.37 -22.76 -4.01
CA LEU A 192 -0.49 -21.59 -3.83
C LEU A 192 0.10 -20.61 -2.83
N ILE A 193 0.44 -21.07 -1.63
CA ILE A 193 0.93 -20.21 -0.54
C ILE A 193 2.26 -19.53 -0.93
N THR A 194 3.16 -20.24 -1.60
CA THR A 194 4.46 -19.67 -2.01
C THR A 194 4.44 -18.97 -3.36
N ALA A 195 3.28 -18.81 -4.00
CA ALA A 195 3.23 -18.29 -5.37
C ALA A 195 3.80 -16.86 -5.45
N TRP A 196 3.56 -16.06 -4.41
CA TRP A 196 4.01 -14.68 -4.35
C TRP A 196 5.54 -14.56 -4.24
N THR A 197 6.22 -15.51 -3.59
CA THR A 197 7.68 -15.54 -3.53
C THR A 197 8.28 -16.19 -4.78
N THR A 198 7.71 -17.31 -5.21
CA THR A 198 8.24 -18.17 -6.28
C THR A 198 8.21 -17.49 -7.64
N HIS A 199 7.15 -16.73 -7.95
CA HIS A 199 6.95 -16.12 -9.28
C HIS A 199 7.30 -14.63 -9.33
N SER A 200 7.80 -14.08 -8.22
CA SER A 200 8.26 -12.69 -8.13
C SER A 200 9.41 -12.37 -9.08
N GLN A 201 9.48 -11.11 -9.48
CA GLN A 201 10.53 -10.59 -10.36
C GLN A 201 11.58 -9.82 -9.55
N PRO A 202 12.87 -9.95 -9.87
CA PRO A 202 13.92 -9.18 -9.21
C PRO A 202 13.79 -7.70 -9.49
N LEU A 203 14.03 -6.90 -8.46
CA LEU A 203 14.03 -5.45 -8.55
C LEU A 203 15.34 -4.91 -9.11
N GLN A 204 15.25 -3.74 -9.75
CA GLN A 204 16.43 -2.93 -10.04
C GLN A 204 16.99 -2.37 -8.73
N LYS A 205 18.32 -2.33 -8.58
CA LYS A 205 18.97 -1.86 -7.35
C LYS A 205 18.59 -0.44 -6.94
N SER A 206 18.25 0.43 -7.89
CA SER A 206 17.77 1.80 -7.62
C SER A 206 16.41 1.85 -6.90
N ARG A 207 15.67 0.74 -6.87
CA ARG A 207 14.37 0.59 -6.21
C ARG A 207 14.47 -0.17 -4.88
N TYR A 208 15.68 -0.53 -4.47
CA TYR A 208 15.86 -1.28 -3.24
C TYR A 208 15.46 -0.43 -2.04
N MET A 209 14.68 -1.02 -1.14
CA MET A 209 14.38 -0.43 0.16
C MET A 209 15.33 -0.98 1.22
N ASP A 210 15.62 -0.19 2.24
CA ASP A 210 16.42 -0.68 3.37
C ASP A 210 15.65 -1.69 4.22
N SER A 211 16.37 -2.42 5.07
CA SER A 211 15.81 -3.46 5.93
C SER A 211 14.62 -3.01 6.81
N PRO A 212 14.49 -1.75 7.28
CA PRO A 212 13.32 -1.31 8.04
C PRO A 212 12.00 -1.41 7.28
N PHE A 213 11.99 -1.57 5.95
CA PHE A 213 10.74 -1.73 5.19
C PHE A 213 10.28 -3.19 5.09
N TYR A 214 11.03 -4.13 5.66
CA TYR A 214 10.72 -5.56 5.60
C TYR A 214 10.31 -6.08 6.97
N PHE A 215 9.15 -6.73 6.99
CA PHE A 215 8.48 -7.20 8.19
C PHE A 215 8.54 -8.71 8.27
N LEU A 216 8.47 -9.24 9.49
CA LEU A 216 8.00 -10.60 9.68
C LEU A 216 6.57 -10.70 9.19
N PHE A 217 6.19 -11.84 8.64
CA PHE A 217 4.88 -12.03 8.05
C PHE A 217 4.34 -13.41 8.36
N GLU A 218 3.02 -13.53 8.35
CA GLU A 218 2.33 -14.80 8.21
C GLU A 218 1.30 -14.69 7.09
N MET A 219 1.08 -15.79 6.39
CA MET A 219 0.07 -15.94 5.36
C MET A 219 -0.74 -17.18 5.67
N HIS A 220 -2.07 -17.03 5.67
CA HIS A 220 -2.96 -18.13 5.97
C HIS A 220 -4.12 -18.14 4.99
N MET A 221 -4.23 -19.27 4.30
CA MET A 221 -5.36 -19.59 3.44
C MET A 221 -6.06 -20.79 4.07
N GLY A 222 -7.38 -20.69 4.24
CA GLY A 222 -8.24 -21.69 4.89
C GLY A 222 -8.00 -23.12 4.40
N GLY A 223 -8.56 -24.11 5.07
CA GLY A 223 -8.07 -25.48 5.03
C GLY A 223 -7.91 -26.06 3.63
N CYS A 224 -6.77 -26.70 3.44
CA CYS A 224 -6.16 -27.18 2.20
C CYS A 224 -5.60 -26.08 1.26
N GLY A 225 -5.67 -24.80 1.63
CA GLY A 225 -4.94 -23.71 1.00
C GLY A 225 -3.51 -23.61 1.52
N GLY A 226 -3.34 -23.56 2.84
CA GLY A 226 -2.07 -23.72 3.52
C GLY A 226 -1.69 -22.54 4.42
N TYR A 227 -0.49 -22.62 4.99
CA TYR A 227 0.02 -21.65 5.95
C TYR A 227 1.51 -21.43 5.73
N GLU A 228 1.96 -20.20 5.87
CA GLU A 228 3.36 -19.81 5.79
C GLU A 228 3.64 -18.72 6.81
N ILE A 229 4.83 -18.76 7.41
CA ILE A 229 5.27 -17.74 8.37
C ILE A 229 6.77 -17.55 8.25
N SER A 230 7.23 -16.29 8.36
CA SER A 230 8.66 -15.96 8.38
C SER A 230 9.46 -16.86 9.31
N LEU A 231 10.73 -17.09 8.98
CA LEU A 231 11.68 -17.91 9.74
C LEU A 231 11.35 -19.42 9.78
N HIS A 232 10.30 -19.86 9.09
CA HIS A 232 10.11 -21.29 8.82
C HIS A 232 11.21 -21.82 7.90
N GLN A 233 11.72 -23.03 8.14
CA GLN A 233 12.83 -23.61 7.38
C GLN A 233 12.52 -23.76 5.88
N ASP A 234 11.27 -24.07 5.55
CA ASP A 234 10.78 -24.25 4.18
C ASP A 234 10.67 -22.96 3.34
N LEU A 235 10.80 -21.78 3.95
CA LEU A 235 10.59 -20.48 3.29
C LEU A 235 11.73 -20.01 2.36
N ARG A 236 12.49 -20.94 1.79
CA ARG A 236 13.50 -20.74 0.72
C ARG A 236 14.36 -19.46 0.86
N GLY A 237 14.79 -19.14 2.08
CA GLY A 237 15.66 -17.98 2.31
C GLY A 237 14.97 -16.62 2.12
N VAL A 238 13.65 -16.52 2.26
CA VAL A 238 12.93 -15.24 2.40
C VAL A 238 12.96 -14.81 3.87
N VAL A 239 13.44 -13.60 4.14
CA VAL A 239 13.65 -13.10 5.51
C VAL A 239 12.72 -11.96 5.92
N GLY A 240 11.97 -11.39 4.97
CA GLY A 240 10.94 -10.40 5.28
C GLY A 240 10.14 -9.98 4.06
N ALA A 241 9.01 -9.33 4.32
CA ALA A 241 8.07 -8.87 3.29
C ALA A 241 7.58 -7.44 3.53
N ALA A 242 7.13 -6.78 2.47
CA ALA A 242 6.58 -5.44 2.46
C ALA A 242 5.34 -5.39 1.57
N ILE A 243 4.34 -4.59 1.94
CA ILE A 243 3.15 -4.33 1.11
C ILE A 243 3.28 -2.92 0.55
N GLY A 244 3.20 -2.82 -0.78
CA GLY A 244 3.08 -1.57 -1.51
C GLY A 244 1.62 -1.21 -1.70
N PHE A 245 1.17 -0.16 -1.00
CA PHE A 245 -0.17 0.40 -1.09
C PHE A 245 -0.31 1.23 -2.36
N ARG A 246 -1.20 0.82 -3.26
CA ARG A 246 -1.36 1.48 -4.55
C ARG A 246 -2.20 2.75 -4.42
N PHE A 247 -1.65 3.87 -4.88
CA PHE A 247 -2.40 5.11 -5.06
C PHE A 247 -2.33 5.57 -6.51
N ASP A 248 -3.42 6.11 -7.02
CA ASP A 248 -3.50 6.69 -8.35
C ASP A 248 -3.21 8.18 -8.27
N ILE A 249 -2.58 8.70 -9.32
CA ILE A 249 -2.29 10.12 -9.48
C ILE A 249 -3.18 10.62 -10.59
N LYS A 250 -4.08 11.54 -10.26
CA LYS A 250 -4.99 12.18 -11.22
C LYS A 250 -4.59 13.62 -11.42
N ASP A 251 -4.41 14.03 -12.67
CA ASP A 251 -4.29 15.44 -13.00
C ASP A 251 -5.69 16.08 -12.94
N PRO A 252 -5.94 17.02 -12.00
CA PRO A 252 -7.23 17.68 -11.86
C PRO A 252 -7.61 18.53 -13.10
N CYS A 253 -6.63 18.87 -13.95
CA CYS A 253 -6.85 19.59 -15.20
C CYS A 253 -6.98 18.69 -16.44
N ALA A 254 -6.93 17.35 -16.29
CA ALA A 254 -6.92 16.42 -17.42
C ALA A 254 -8.10 16.59 -18.39
N THR A 255 -9.28 16.99 -17.89
CA THR A 255 -10.49 17.20 -18.70
C THR A 255 -10.80 18.67 -18.97
N ASN A 256 -9.91 19.59 -18.57
CA ASN A 256 -10.14 21.03 -18.46
C ASN A 256 -11.54 21.39 -17.91
N PRO A 257 -11.73 21.46 -16.58
CA PRO A 257 -13.01 21.80 -15.96
C PRO A 257 -13.45 23.26 -16.17
N CYS A 258 -12.57 24.14 -16.65
CA CYS A 258 -12.88 25.56 -16.83
C CYS A 258 -13.72 25.80 -18.10
N GLN A 259 -14.79 26.59 -17.98
CA GLN A 259 -15.71 26.94 -19.06
C GLN A 259 -15.25 28.17 -19.84
N HIS A 260 -15.95 28.48 -20.94
CA HIS A 260 -15.74 29.67 -21.77
C HIS A 260 -14.28 29.93 -22.19
N GLY A 261 -13.49 28.87 -22.38
CA GLY A 261 -12.08 28.97 -22.77
C GLY A 261 -11.13 29.33 -21.64
N GLY A 262 -11.52 29.14 -20.38
CA GLY A 262 -10.63 29.29 -19.23
C GLY A 262 -9.47 28.31 -19.23
N THR A 263 -8.34 28.76 -18.69
CA THR A 263 -7.13 27.95 -18.52
C THR A 263 -7.14 27.30 -17.15
N CYS A 264 -6.98 25.97 -17.11
CA CYS A 264 -6.90 25.22 -15.86
C CYS A 264 -5.45 25.13 -15.37
N TYR A 265 -5.26 25.38 -14.07
CA TYR A 265 -3.99 25.18 -13.38
C TYR A 265 -4.17 24.17 -12.23
N PRO A 266 -3.37 23.09 -12.17
CA PRO A 266 -3.40 22.18 -11.04
C PRO A 266 -3.01 22.89 -9.75
N ASP A 267 -3.75 22.64 -8.68
CA ASP A 267 -3.49 23.12 -7.32
C ASP A 267 -3.64 21.97 -6.33
N GLY A 268 -2.53 21.25 -6.12
CA GLY A 268 -2.52 20.00 -5.36
C GLY A 268 -3.48 18.96 -5.94
N ARG A 269 -4.44 18.52 -5.14
CA ARG A 269 -5.52 17.58 -5.54
C ARG A 269 -6.69 18.28 -6.28
N SER A 270 -6.66 19.60 -6.38
CA SER A 270 -7.71 20.45 -6.96
C SER A 270 -7.16 21.20 -8.16
N TYR A 271 -7.97 22.08 -8.74
CA TYR A 271 -7.57 22.98 -9.81
C TYR A 271 -8.07 24.40 -9.52
N THR A 272 -7.46 25.36 -10.20
CA THR A 272 -7.93 26.73 -10.30
C THR A 272 -8.12 27.10 -11.77
N CYS A 273 -9.08 27.98 -12.05
CA CYS A 273 -9.37 28.46 -13.40
C CYS A 273 -8.94 29.92 -13.54
N GLU A 274 -8.18 30.21 -14.59
CA GLU A 274 -7.94 31.59 -15.06
C GLU A 274 -8.95 31.91 -16.16
N CYS A 275 -9.84 32.84 -15.87
CA CYS A 275 -10.92 33.21 -16.78
C CYS A 275 -10.48 34.27 -17.80
N PRO A 276 -10.93 34.17 -19.06
CA PRO A 276 -10.71 35.22 -20.04
C PRO A 276 -11.36 36.53 -19.59
N VAL A 277 -10.89 37.65 -20.15
CA VAL A 277 -11.42 38.98 -19.86
C VAL A 277 -12.93 39.04 -20.14
N GLY A 278 -13.70 39.51 -19.15
CA GLY A 278 -15.16 39.61 -19.22
C GLY A 278 -15.92 38.36 -18.75
N ILE A 279 -15.22 37.25 -18.49
CA ILE A 279 -15.77 36.03 -17.90
C ILE A 279 -15.37 35.94 -16.42
N SER A 280 -16.24 35.39 -15.59
CA SER A 280 -16.02 35.24 -14.15
C SER A 280 -16.69 33.96 -13.61
N GLY A 281 -16.46 33.67 -12.33
CA GLY A 281 -16.90 32.44 -11.67
C GLY A 281 -15.74 31.48 -11.41
N VAL A 282 -15.97 30.50 -10.53
CA VAL A 282 -14.93 29.53 -10.13
C VAL A 282 -14.54 28.62 -11.30
N LEU A 283 -15.50 28.36 -12.19
CA LEU A 283 -15.33 27.58 -13.42
C LEU A 283 -15.41 28.45 -14.66
N CYS A 284 -15.28 29.78 -14.53
CA CYS A 284 -15.48 30.71 -15.65
C CYS A 284 -16.85 30.57 -16.32
N GLU A 285 -17.88 30.26 -15.54
CA GLU A 285 -19.23 29.94 -16.02
C GLU A 285 -20.13 31.16 -16.27
N THR A 286 -19.71 32.36 -15.84
CA THR A 286 -20.50 33.59 -15.94
C THR A 286 -19.87 34.57 -16.92
N GLY A 287 -20.64 35.13 -17.85
CA GLY A 287 -20.19 36.12 -18.84
C GLY A 287 -21.19 37.24 -19.07
#